data_AF-A0A659UK67-F1
#
_entry.id   AF-A0A659UK67-F1
#
_cell.length_a   1.000
_cell.length_b   1.000
_cell.length_c   1.000
_cell.angle_alpha   90.00
_cell.angle_beta   90.00
_cell.angle_gamma   90.00
#
_symmetry.space_group_name_H-M   'P 1'
#
loop_
_entity.id
_entity.type
_entity.pdbx_description
1 polymer ?
#
loop_
_entity_poly.entity_id
_entity_poly.type
_entity_poly.pdbx_seq_one_letter_code
_entity_poly.pdbx_strand_id
1 'polypeptide(L)'
;IGQSILMLIPEHMHHEATDIIARIRRGERIPSFETTRRRKDGSLISVSLTISPIKNSAGGIVGASQIARDISAAKESERRIRLLMREVNHRVKNQFAVILSMVRETSKRS
;
A
#
# COMPACT_ATOMS: atom_id res chain seq x y z
N ILE A 1 21.34 -16.97 1.49
CA ILE A 1 21.78 -16.27 0.24
C ILE A 1 21.83 -17.32 -0.88
N GLY A 2 21.59 -16.94 -2.14
CA GLY A 2 21.50 -17.88 -3.28
C GLY A 2 20.12 -18.51 -3.49
N GLN A 3 19.11 -18.09 -2.71
CA GLN A 3 17.72 -18.52 -2.85
C GLN A 3 16.95 -17.54 -3.74
N SER A 4 15.87 -18.03 -4.36
CA SER A 4 15.03 -17.22 -5.24
C SER A 4 14.34 -16.08 -4.48
N ILE A 5 14.36 -14.88 -5.07
CA ILE A 5 13.64 -13.71 -4.52
C ILE A 5 12.11 -13.91 -4.46
N LEU A 6 11.57 -14.84 -5.28
CA LEU A 6 10.15 -15.18 -5.30
C LEU A 6 9.63 -15.69 -3.95
N MET A 7 10.52 -16.17 -3.07
CA MET A 7 10.13 -16.59 -1.72
C MET A 7 9.54 -15.44 -0.88
N LEU A 8 9.91 -14.18 -1.16
CA LEU A 8 9.42 -12.99 -0.49
C LEU A 8 8.16 -12.41 -1.16
N ILE A 9 7.66 -13.03 -2.22
CA ILE A 9 6.56 -12.52 -3.03
C ILE A 9 5.38 -13.51 -2.93
N PRO A 10 4.15 -13.05 -2.63
CA PRO A 10 2.97 -13.91 -2.67
C PRO A 10 2.82 -14.57 -4.05
N GLU A 11 2.37 -15.83 -4.09
CA GLU A 11 2.33 -16.63 -5.33
C GLU A 11 1.49 -15.98 -6.44
N HIS A 12 0.33 -15.43 -6.09
CA HIS A 12 -0.54 -14.71 -7.03
C HIS A 12 0.09 -13.41 -7.58
N MET A 13 1.22 -12.96 -7.04
CA MET A 13 1.95 -11.77 -7.48
C MET A 13 3.26 -12.12 -8.23
N HIS A 14 3.53 -13.38 -8.53
CA HIS A 14 4.75 -13.76 -9.27
C HIS A 14 4.81 -13.19 -10.69
N HIS A 15 3.66 -12.85 -11.28
CA HIS A 15 3.60 -12.15 -12.56
C HIS A 15 4.22 -10.74 -12.47
N GLU A 16 3.88 -9.96 -11.43
CA GLU A 16 4.50 -8.64 -11.16
C GLU A 16 6.03 -8.74 -11.08
N ALA A 17 6.53 -9.78 -10.40
CA ALA A 17 7.96 -10.03 -10.28
C ALA A 17 8.61 -10.31 -11.64
N THR A 18 7.93 -11.10 -12.48
CA THR A 18 8.42 -11.44 -13.83
C THR A 18 8.53 -10.19 -14.71
N ASP A 19 7.53 -9.33 -14.70
CA ASP A 19 7.53 -8.08 -15.46
C ASP A 19 8.62 -7.13 -14.99
N ILE A 20 8.78 -6.98 -13.67
CA ILE A 20 9.86 -6.20 -13.07
C ILE A 20 11.22 -6.73 -13.52
N ILE A 21 11.44 -8.05 -13.47
CA ILE A 21 12.70 -8.65 -13.89
C ILE A 21 12.96 -8.38 -15.38
N ALA A 22 11.95 -8.47 -16.24
CA ALA A 22 12.08 -8.17 -17.67
C ALA A 22 12.50 -6.70 -17.91
N ARG A 23 11.91 -5.76 -17.16
CA ARG A 23 12.27 -4.33 -17.23
C ARG A 23 13.69 -4.07 -16.74
N ILE A 24 14.09 -4.67 -15.63
CA ILE A 24 15.46 -4.56 -15.11
C ILE A 24 16.48 -5.11 -16.11
N ARG A 25 16.16 -6.23 -16.79
CA ARG A 25 17.03 -6.81 -17.84
C ARG A 25 17.25 -5.87 -19.02
N ARG A 26 16.29 -4.98 -19.31
CA ARG A 26 16.44 -3.91 -20.31
C ARG A 26 17.16 -2.67 -19.78
N GLY A 27 17.61 -2.69 -18.52
CA GLY A 27 18.26 -1.56 -17.87
C GLY A 27 17.31 -0.46 -17.42
N GLU A 28 16.00 -0.73 -17.39
CA GLU A 28 15.03 0.21 -16.84
C GLU A 28 15.12 0.25 -15.32
N ARG A 29 14.98 1.44 -14.74
CA ARG A 29 14.77 1.62 -13.30
C ARG A 29 13.27 1.49 -13.00
N ILE A 30 12.94 0.84 -11.89
CA ILE A 30 11.57 0.83 -11.36
C ILE A 30 11.50 1.91 -10.27
N PRO A 31 10.71 2.99 -10.49
CA PRO A 31 10.45 4.02 -9.48
C PRO A 31 9.78 3.43 -8.24
N SER A 32 9.66 4.25 -7.18
CA SER A 32 8.97 3.84 -5.97
C SER A 32 7.51 3.45 -6.27
N PHE A 33 7.11 2.25 -5.83
CA PHE A 33 5.74 1.78 -5.89
C PHE A 33 5.39 0.97 -4.65
N GLU A 34 4.12 0.92 -4.28
CA GLU A 34 3.66 0.12 -3.16
C GLU A 34 3.24 -1.26 -3.61
N THR A 35 3.63 -2.29 -2.86
CA THR A 35 3.28 -3.69 -3.15
C THR A 35 3.28 -4.51 -1.85
N THR A 36 2.97 -5.80 -1.96
CA THR A 36 2.93 -6.73 -0.84
C THR A 36 4.08 -7.72 -0.90
N ARG A 37 4.70 -7.98 0.25
CA ARG A 37 5.76 -8.99 0.41
C ARG A 37 5.45 -9.92 1.58
N ARG A 38 6.11 -11.06 1.60
CA ARG A 38 5.96 -12.13 2.58
C ARG A 38 7.16 -12.15 3.53
N ARG A 39 6.89 -12.13 4.84
CA ARG A 39 7.90 -12.35 5.88
C ARG A 39 8.27 -13.83 5.97
N LYS A 40 9.31 -14.14 6.73
CA LYS A 40 9.75 -15.53 6.98
C LYS A 40 8.65 -16.40 7.60
N ASP A 41 7.81 -15.83 8.45
CA ASP A 41 6.69 -16.51 9.11
C ASP A 41 5.45 -16.66 8.22
N GLY A 42 5.50 -16.20 6.97
CA GLY A 42 4.38 -16.22 6.04
C GLY A 42 3.46 -15.00 6.10
N SER A 43 3.59 -14.14 7.11
CA SER A 43 2.77 -12.92 7.23
C SER A 43 3.05 -11.95 6.08
N LEU A 44 2.02 -11.19 5.70
CA LEU A 44 2.10 -10.21 4.61
C LEU A 44 2.41 -8.81 5.14
N ILE A 45 3.23 -8.08 4.40
CA ILE A 45 3.57 -6.68 4.66
C ILE A 45 3.32 -5.81 3.44
N SER A 46 2.85 -4.59 3.70
CA SER A 46 2.90 -3.54 2.70
C SER A 46 4.29 -2.94 2.68
N VAL A 47 4.90 -2.86 1.50
CA VAL A 47 6.20 -2.23 1.30
C VAL A 47 6.13 -1.18 0.21
N SER A 48 6.92 -0.11 0.37
CA SER A 48 7.31 0.76 -0.74
C SER A 48 8.63 0.25 -1.31
N LEU A 49 8.64 -0.04 -2.61
CA LEU A 49 9.72 -0.73 -3.30
C LEU A 49 10.33 0.15 -4.37
N THR A 50 11.65 0.21 -4.43
CA THR A 50 12.40 0.82 -5.55
C THR A 50 13.45 -0.15 -6.04
N ILE A 51 13.60 -0.31 -7.35
CA ILE A 51 14.50 -1.32 -7.94
C ILE A 51 15.34 -0.67 -9.03
N SER A 52 16.64 -0.91 -8.98
CA SER A 52 17.60 -0.37 -9.95
C SER A 52 18.48 -1.48 -10.53
N PRO A 53 18.78 -1.46 -11.84
CA PRO A 53 19.71 -2.41 -12.43
C PRO A 53 21.13 -2.16 -11.92
N ILE A 54 21.91 -3.22 -11.75
CA ILE A 54 23.34 -3.16 -11.48
C ILE A 54 24.07 -3.42 -12.79
N LYS A 55 24.96 -2.50 -13.17
CA LYS A 55 25.77 -2.57 -14.39
C LYS A 55 27.22 -2.90 -14.04
N ASN A 56 27.88 -3.71 -14.87
CA ASN A 56 29.33 -3.87 -14.84
C ASN A 56 30.05 -2.72 -15.57
N SER A 57 31.39 -2.74 -15.59
CA SER A 57 32.20 -1.73 -16.28
C SER A 57 31.97 -1.64 -17.79
N ALA A 58 31.55 -2.74 -18.42
CA ALA A 58 31.20 -2.79 -19.83
C ALA A 58 29.75 -2.34 -20.11
N GLY A 59 29.01 -1.88 -19.09
CA GLY A 59 27.62 -1.42 -19.20
C GLY A 59 26.56 -2.53 -19.23
N GLY A 60 26.98 -3.80 -19.17
CA GLY A 60 26.07 -4.97 -19.12
C GLY A 60 25.38 -5.11 -17.77
N ILE A 61 24.10 -5.50 -17.79
CA ILE A 61 23.32 -5.72 -16.56
C ILE A 61 23.72 -7.05 -15.92
N VAL A 62 24.23 -6.99 -14.69
CA VAL A 62 24.69 -8.15 -13.91
C VAL A 62 23.80 -8.47 -12.71
N GLY A 63 22.81 -7.63 -12.42
CA GLY A 63 21.88 -7.87 -11.33
C GLY A 63 20.91 -6.71 -11.09
N ALA A 64 20.28 -6.74 -9.92
CA ALA A 64 19.37 -5.71 -9.45
C ALA A 64 19.68 -5.36 -7.99
N SER A 65 19.56 -4.09 -7.65
CA SER A 65 19.51 -3.62 -6.27
C SER A 65 18.09 -3.16 -5.95
N GLN A 66 17.62 -3.47 -4.76
CA GLN A 66 16.26 -3.14 -4.31
C GLN A 66 16.30 -2.50 -2.93
N ILE A 67 15.50 -1.45 -2.75
CA ILE A 67 15.17 -0.87 -1.46
C ILE A 67 13.71 -1.19 -1.16
N ALA A 68 13.46 -1.90 -0.06
CA ALA A 68 12.12 -2.20 0.44
C ALA A 68 11.92 -1.50 1.79
N ARG A 69 10.96 -0.60 1.87
CA ARG A 69 10.57 0.09 3.10
C ARG A 69 9.25 -0.48 3.58
N ASP A 70 9.21 -1.03 4.79
CA ASP A 70 7.94 -1.44 5.43
C ASP A 70 7.08 -0.19 5.69
N ILE A 71 5.86 -0.19 5.16
CA ILE A 71 4.87 0.89 5.31
C ILE A 71 3.60 0.39 6.00
N SER A 72 3.64 -0.81 6.59
CA SER A 72 2.47 -1.45 7.21
C SER A 72 1.90 -0.58 8.34
N ALA A 73 2.75 -0.03 9.21
CA ALA A 73 2.34 0.85 10.30
C ALA A 73 1.70 2.15 9.81
N ALA A 74 2.26 2.75 8.75
CA ALA A 74 1.70 3.95 8.14
C ALA A 74 0.30 3.68 7.57
N LYS A 75 0.13 2.57 6.84
CA LYS A 75 -1.17 2.16 6.29
C LYS A 75 -2.19 1.79 7.36
N GLU A 76 -1.78 1.22 8.47
CA GLU A 76 -2.68 0.92 9.59
C GLU A 76 -3.17 2.22 10.23
N SER A 77 -2.27 3.17 10.49
CA SER A 77 -2.62 4.48 11.03
C SER A 77 -3.59 5.23 10.12
N GLU A 78 -3.32 5.25 8.81
CA GLU A 78 -4.21 5.86 7.81
C GLU A 78 -5.61 5.20 7.82
N ARG A 79 -5.68 3.87 7.86
CA ARG A 79 -6.95 3.14 7.96
C ARG A 79 -7.71 3.50 9.24
N ARG A 80 -7.02 3.60 10.38
CA ARG A 80 -7.62 3.95 11.66
C ARG A 80 -8.21 5.37 11.63
N ILE A 81 -7.45 6.33 11.12
CA ILE A 81 -7.92 7.72 10.94
C ILE A 81 -9.15 7.75 10.03
N ARG A 82 -9.13 7.03 8.91
CA ARG A 82 -10.24 6.98 7.97
C ARG A 82 -11.52 6.41 8.59
N LEU A 83 -11.41 5.37 9.42
CA LEU A 83 -12.54 4.79 10.13
C LEU A 83 -13.12 5.76 11.16
N LEU A 84 -12.27 6.43 11.94
CA LEU A 84 -12.70 7.43 12.90
C LEU A 84 -13.39 8.62 12.22
N MET A 85 -12.84 9.11 11.10
CA MET A 85 -13.48 10.17 10.31
C MET A 85 -14.85 9.75 9.78
N ARG A 86 -15.01 8.50 9.36
CA ARG A 86 -16.31 7.97 8.91
C ARG A 86 -17.32 7.96 10.05
N GLU A 87 -16.91 7.53 11.23
CA GLU A 87 -17.76 7.50 12.43
C GLU A 87 -18.19 8.91 12.85
N VAL A 88 -17.25 9.86 12.90
CA VAL A 88 -17.55 11.28 13.22
C VAL A 88 -18.55 11.85 12.21
N ASN A 89 -18.32 11.65 10.91
CA ASN A 89 -19.23 12.13 9.86
C ASN A 89 -20.64 11.52 10.00
N HIS A 90 -20.74 10.24 10.34
CA HIS A 90 -22.02 9.58 10.57
C HIS A 90 -22.75 10.20 11.77
N ARG A 91 -22.06 10.41 12.90
CA ARG A 91 -22.65 11.03 14.10
C ARG A 91 -23.13 12.45 13.86
N VAL A 92 -22.35 13.26 13.15
CA VAL A 92 -22.73 14.63 12.78
C VAL A 92 -24.03 14.65 11.99
N LYS A 93 -24.17 13.79 10.97
CA LYS A 93 -25.41 13.67 10.18
C LYS A 93 -26.61 13.30 11.05
N ASN A 94 -26.43 12.36 11.98
CA ASN A 94 -27.50 11.93 12.89
C ASN A 94 -27.92 13.06 13.84
N GLN A 95 -26.97 13.81 14.40
CA GLN A 95 -27.27 14.96 15.26
C GLN A 95 -28.07 16.03 14.51
N PHE A 96 -27.69 16.35 13.27
CA PHE A 96 -28.46 17.28 12.44
C PHE A 96 -29.88 16.80 12.16
N ALA A 97 -30.07 15.50 11.87
CA ALA A 97 -31.41 14.94 11.67
C ALA A 97 -32.31 15.12 12.90
N VAL A 98 -31.76 14.93 14.11
CA VAL A 98 -32.49 15.14 15.36
C VAL A 98 -32.82 16.62 15.58
N ILE A 99 -31.86 17.53 15.34
CA ILE A 99 -32.09 18.98 15.48
C ILE A 99 -33.19 19.45 14.52
N LEU A 100 -33.12 19.05 13.24
CA LEU A 100 -34.13 19.41 12.25
C LEU A 100 -35.51 18.85 12.60
N SER A 101 -35.58 17.66 13.21
CA SER A 101 -36.82 17.08 13.75
C SER A 101 -37.41 17.96 14.87
N MET A 102 -36.60 18.35 15.85
CA MET A 102 -37.05 19.20 16.97
C MET A 102 -37.54 20.57 16.51
N VAL A 103 -36.85 21.21 15.55
CA VAL A 103 -37.27 22.49 14.97
C VAL A 103 -38.63 22.37 14.25
N ARG A 104 -38.85 21.27 13.52
CA ARG A 104 -40.13 21.01 12.86
C ARG A 104 -41.27 20.74 13.84
N GLU A 105 -41.02 20.04 14.95
CA GLU A 105 -42.02 19.80 15.99
C GLU A 105 -42.42 21.08 16.72
N THR A 106 -41.45 21.91 17.10
CA THR A 106 -41.72 23.20 17.76
C THR A 106 -42.46 24.18 16.84
N SER A 107 -42.13 24.20 15.55
CA SER A 107 -42.85 25.03 14.55
C SER A 107 -44.28 24.56 14.26
N LYS A 108 -44.64 23.31 14.59
CA LYS A 108 -46.02 22.80 14.46
C LYS A 108 -46.89 23.04 15.70
N ARG A 109 -46.27 23.37 16.84
CA ARG A 109 -46.95 23.60 18.12
C ARG A 109 -47.19 25.08 18.44
N SER A 110 -46.62 25.99 17.65
CA SER A 110 -46.90 27.43 17.68
C SER A 110 -47.87 27.83 16.57
#